data_AF-A0A9P8JJW7-F1
#
_entry.id   AF-A0A9P8JJW7-F1
#
_cell.length_a   1.000
_cell.length_b   1.000
_cell.length_c   1.000
_cell.angle_alpha   90.00
_cell.angle_beta   90.00
_cell.angle_gamma   90.00
#
_symmetry.space_group_name_H-M   'P 1'
#
loop_
_entity.id
_entity.type
_entity.pdbx_description
1 polymer ?
#
loop_
_entity_poly.entity_id
_entity_poly.type
_entity_poly.pdbx_seq_one_letter_code
_entity_poly.pdbx_strand_id
1 'polypeptide(L)'
;RWINDLDTDEELSDTEYQEVSEGEDDGSDWESDEEYAEGVIEELSEAAGVTIRGRWVDDHNEKEPRWQDMVMALELWEDPSLSNLRENKAVGYRAPRLPPNAMTSAGEMEDMKEQWELFIDRTRASSFKEAWHKADLEPGAQEKYAETQKIMKAYVDFFAKGTKGPWAPGMLERQFMLMMLLEVGPDVHRRVKRDMTFANAMITCFFEADNPFFASEEGLPWSNSTLFDQEARAKMIPDVRSSHSNRIRSADQWKKWDKVRHEVMKSGQGAFLWASDKYPQDWKYITRPTIAHLYRHGLLAPRYKPEYSGCAVVLEEPSRPGKPELYFDFREDAQEMKPRQPMQDPLKVKPLLESARDYAAKNPDAYFSFLRIWSAPHFWPLMLGYDNRDGTSFADDIGRTWEWKFVPKDMPFSEWSMHHSLRLRLNEYEKVIEGKIFLKGDKLLVVGKNWGMCRNYSTIAYFALTTRPWRLEVDVWKSFFGVKLDFLENLDERWWE
;
A
#
# COMPACT_ATOMS: atom_id res chain seq x y z
N ARG A 1 14.78 -3.60 20.26
CA ARG A 1 13.45 -3.85 20.85
C ARG A 1 12.30 -3.55 19.86
N TRP A 2 12.60 -3.31 18.57
CA TRP A 2 11.91 -2.33 17.73
C TRP A 2 10.76 -2.77 16.81
N ILE A 3 10.32 -4.04 16.85
CA ILE A 3 9.37 -4.59 15.85
C ILE A 3 8.26 -5.43 16.49
N ASN A 4 8.13 -5.43 17.82
CA ASN A 4 6.91 -5.98 18.39
C ASN A 4 5.76 -4.97 18.26
N ASP A 5 6.06 -3.66 18.15
CA ASP A 5 5.09 -2.57 17.97
C ASP A 5 4.98 -2.00 16.56
N LEU A 6 5.25 -2.80 15.51
CA LEU A 6 4.71 -2.43 14.20
C LEU A 6 3.19 -2.71 14.12
N ASP A 7 2.61 -3.38 15.13
CA ASP A 7 1.17 -3.68 15.29
C ASP A 7 0.69 -3.79 16.76
N THR A 8 1.38 -3.22 17.77
CA THR A 8 0.87 -3.22 19.16
C THR A 8 0.56 -1.81 19.67
N ASP A 9 -0.74 -1.55 19.77
CA ASP A 9 -1.38 -0.33 20.29
C ASP A 9 -1.27 -0.22 21.82
N GLU A 10 -0.05 -0.19 22.37
CA GLU A 10 0.17 0.23 23.76
C GLU A 10 0.83 1.61 23.79
N GLU A 11 0.04 2.67 23.57
CA GLU A 11 0.37 4.00 24.09
C GLU A 11 -0.64 4.37 25.19
N LEU A 12 -0.09 4.62 26.38
CA LEU A 12 -0.78 4.90 27.64
C LEU A 12 -1.60 6.20 27.58
N SER A 13 -2.68 6.16 28.36
CA SER A 13 -3.76 7.13 28.61
C SER A 13 -3.44 8.63 28.57
N ASP A 14 -4.39 9.35 27.98
CA ASP A 14 -4.85 10.72 28.28
C ASP A 14 -4.15 11.43 29.43
N THR A 15 -3.28 12.39 29.12
CA THR A 15 -3.17 13.70 29.79
C THR A 15 -2.03 14.51 29.17
N GLU A 16 -2.36 15.39 28.21
CA GLU A 16 -1.75 16.71 27.99
C GLU A 16 -2.14 17.22 26.59
N TYR A 17 -3.38 17.70 26.45
CA TYR A 17 -3.73 18.59 25.34
C TYR A 17 -3.35 20.01 25.76
N GLN A 18 -2.29 20.55 25.15
CA GLN A 18 -2.13 21.99 25.04
C GLN A 18 -3.04 22.50 23.93
N GLU A 19 -3.89 23.47 24.26
CA GLU A 19 -4.76 24.19 23.32
C GLU A 19 -3.93 24.77 22.17
N VAL A 20 -4.04 24.15 21.00
CA VAL A 20 -3.63 24.76 19.74
C VAL A 20 -4.86 25.46 19.17
N SER A 21 -4.76 26.79 19.13
CA SER A 21 -5.69 27.71 18.48
C SER A 21 -6.30 27.15 17.20
N GLU A 22 -7.63 27.08 17.15
CA GLU A 22 -8.46 26.80 15.97
C GLU A 22 -8.07 27.76 14.84
N GLY A 23 -7.23 27.30 13.94
CA GLY A 23 -7.14 27.84 12.59
C GLY A 23 -8.29 27.25 11.79
N GLU A 24 -8.95 28.10 11.01
CA GLU A 24 -10.09 27.76 10.15
C GLU A 24 -9.84 26.44 9.41
N ASP A 25 -10.58 25.41 9.84
CA ASP A 25 -10.65 24.07 9.28
C ASP A 25 -11.31 24.16 7.90
N ASP A 26 -10.53 24.08 6.83
CA ASP A 26 -11.04 23.81 5.50
C ASP A 26 -11.37 22.32 5.39
N GLY A 27 -12.45 21.94 6.10
CA GLY A 27 -12.91 20.56 6.27
C GLY A 27 -12.59 19.69 5.06
N SER A 28 -11.80 18.64 5.29
CA SER A 28 -11.31 17.76 4.24
C SER A 28 -12.48 17.17 3.45
N ASP A 29 -12.58 17.51 2.16
CA ASP A 29 -13.59 17.05 1.18
C ASP A 29 -13.70 15.50 1.10
N TRP A 30 -12.72 14.80 1.66
CA TRP A 30 -12.65 13.36 1.81
C TRP A 30 -13.77 12.75 2.66
N GLU A 31 -14.17 13.38 3.77
CA GLU A 31 -15.20 12.80 4.64
C GLU A 31 -16.60 12.89 4.00
N SER A 32 -16.91 14.00 3.32
CA SER A 32 -18.17 14.16 2.58
C SER A 32 -18.26 13.25 1.36
N ASP A 33 -17.15 13.03 0.66
CA ASP A 33 -17.08 12.09 -0.46
C ASP A 33 -17.17 10.63 0.01
N GLU A 34 -16.63 10.32 1.21
CA GLU A 34 -16.72 9.00 1.81
C GLU A 34 -18.15 8.66 2.26
N GLU A 35 -18.89 9.59 2.86
CA GLU A 35 -20.30 9.40 3.22
C GLU A 35 -21.20 9.22 1.98
N TYR A 36 -20.91 9.95 0.89
CA TYR A 36 -21.63 9.82 -0.37
C TYR A 36 -21.41 8.45 -1.03
N ALA A 37 -20.15 8.01 -1.14
CA ALA A 37 -19.82 6.67 -1.66
C ALA A 37 -20.42 5.55 -0.78
N GLU A 38 -20.57 5.79 0.52
CA GLU A 38 -21.20 4.86 1.46
C GLU A 38 -22.71 4.71 1.20
N GLY A 39 -23.44 5.81 0.99
CA GLY A 39 -24.87 5.76 0.66
C GLY A 39 -25.14 5.02 -0.66
N VAL A 40 -24.24 5.19 -1.63
CA VAL A 40 -24.30 4.54 -2.94
C VAL A 40 -24.12 3.02 -2.83
N ILE A 41 -23.15 2.52 -2.06
CA ILE A 41 -22.89 1.09 -1.92
C ILE A 41 -24.01 0.37 -1.18
N GLU A 42 -24.63 1.05 -0.21
CA GLU A 42 -25.80 0.53 0.52
C GLU A 42 -27.00 0.39 -0.43
N GLU A 43 -27.32 1.44 -1.21
CA GLU A 43 -28.39 1.42 -2.22
C GLU A 43 -28.14 0.39 -3.34
N LEU A 44 -26.89 0.22 -3.78
CA LEU A 44 -26.47 -0.77 -4.78
C LEU A 44 -26.69 -2.21 -4.32
N SER A 45 -26.41 -2.48 -3.04
CA SER A 45 -26.58 -3.82 -2.49
C SER A 45 -28.05 -4.16 -2.34
N GLU A 46 -28.88 -3.19 -1.92
CA GLU A 46 -30.33 -3.33 -1.89
C GLU A 46 -30.93 -3.55 -3.30
N ALA A 47 -30.48 -2.79 -4.31
CA ALA A 47 -30.94 -2.93 -5.69
C ALA A 47 -30.54 -4.26 -6.36
N ALA A 48 -29.45 -4.88 -5.92
CA ALA A 48 -29.02 -6.22 -6.37
C ALA A 48 -29.75 -7.37 -5.66
N GLY A 49 -30.71 -7.09 -4.77
CA GLY A 49 -31.39 -8.09 -3.95
C GLY A 49 -30.54 -8.64 -2.81
N VAL A 50 -29.47 -7.93 -2.44
CA VAL A 50 -28.52 -8.30 -1.37
C VAL A 50 -28.60 -7.21 -0.29
N THR A 51 -29.64 -7.21 0.53
CA THR A 51 -29.79 -6.21 1.60
C THR A 51 -28.65 -6.28 2.61
N ILE A 52 -27.98 -5.14 2.86
CA ILE A 52 -26.88 -4.97 3.83
C ILE A 52 -27.39 -4.81 5.27
N ARG A 53 -28.69 -4.52 5.47
CA ARG A 53 -29.33 -4.57 6.79
C ARG A 53 -30.21 -5.82 6.89
N GLY A 54 -30.08 -6.53 8.00
CA GLY A 54 -30.81 -7.76 8.33
C GLY A 54 -32.34 -7.61 8.39
N ARG A 55 -32.97 -7.44 7.24
CA ARG A 55 -34.39 -7.63 7.00
C ARG A 55 -34.55 -8.30 5.64
N TRP A 56 -34.70 -9.62 5.68
CA TRP A 56 -35.41 -10.32 4.63
C TRP A 56 -36.87 -9.85 4.71
N VAL A 57 -37.25 -8.96 3.79
CA VAL A 57 -38.68 -8.73 3.55
C VAL A 57 -39.12 -9.94 2.74
N ASP A 58 -39.88 -10.82 3.40
CA ASP A 58 -40.76 -11.78 2.73
C ASP A 58 -41.66 -10.99 1.77
N ASP A 59 -41.30 -10.96 0.49
CA ASP A 59 -42.30 -10.83 -0.54
C ASP A 59 -42.21 -12.06 -1.44
N HIS A 60 -43.25 -12.86 -1.31
CA HIS A 60 -43.41 -14.11 -2.01
C HIS A 60 -43.33 -13.90 -3.52
N ASN A 61 -42.60 -14.82 -4.15
CA ASN A 61 -42.75 -15.24 -5.55
C ASN A 61 -41.81 -14.60 -6.57
N GLU A 62 -40.50 -14.80 -6.40
CA GLU A 62 -39.58 -14.98 -7.53
C GLU A 62 -38.49 -15.99 -7.13
N LYS A 63 -38.25 -16.95 -8.03
CA LYS A 63 -37.42 -18.15 -7.82
C LYS A 63 -36.08 -17.77 -7.18
N GLU A 64 -35.62 -18.50 -6.17
CA GLU A 64 -34.20 -18.49 -5.80
C GLU A 64 -33.37 -18.85 -7.06
N PRO A 65 -32.34 -18.07 -7.38
CA PRO A 65 -31.12 -18.76 -7.77
C PRO A 65 -29.88 -18.13 -7.14
N ARG A 66 -28.76 -18.84 -7.29
CA ARG A 66 -27.37 -18.34 -7.40
C ARG A 66 -26.36 -18.74 -6.35
N TRP A 67 -26.67 -19.31 -5.17
CA TRP A 67 -25.55 -19.80 -4.34
C TRP A 67 -24.84 -21.01 -4.97
N GLN A 68 -25.62 -21.97 -5.48
CA GLN A 68 -25.09 -23.13 -6.20
C GLN A 68 -24.43 -22.73 -7.53
N ASP A 69 -25.04 -21.79 -8.27
CA ASP A 69 -24.46 -21.31 -9.54
C ASP A 69 -23.17 -20.50 -9.31
N MET A 70 -23.05 -19.78 -8.19
CA MET A 70 -21.84 -19.03 -7.84
C MET A 70 -20.72 -19.95 -7.31
N VAL A 71 -21.02 -20.98 -6.52
CA VAL A 71 -20.04 -22.02 -6.14
C VAL A 71 -19.55 -22.77 -7.39
N MET A 72 -20.45 -23.09 -8.31
CA MET A 72 -20.09 -23.68 -9.61
C MET A 72 -19.28 -22.72 -10.49
N ALA A 73 -19.61 -21.42 -10.46
CA ALA A 73 -18.83 -20.40 -11.16
C ALA A 73 -17.43 -20.26 -10.57
N LEU A 74 -17.25 -20.47 -9.26
CA LEU A 74 -15.96 -20.47 -8.53
C LEU A 74 -15.09 -21.66 -9.00
N GLU A 75 -15.69 -22.84 -9.13
CA GLU A 75 -15.01 -24.03 -9.66
C GLU A 75 -14.59 -23.87 -11.13
N LEU A 76 -15.46 -23.26 -11.95
CA LEU A 76 -15.15 -22.89 -13.35
C LEU A 76 -14.14 -21.72 -13.43
N TRP A 77 -13.99 -20.94 -12.36
CA TRP A 77 -13.07 -19.80 -12.24
C TRP A 77 -11.61 -20.23 -12.05
N GLU A 78 -11.38 -21.32 -11.33
CA GLU A 78 -10.04 -21.84 -11.05
C GLU A 78 -9.47 -22.67 -12.22
N ASP A 79 -10.33 -23.35 -12.97
CA ASP A 79 -9.94 -24.11 -14.17
C ASP A 79 -11.10 -24.21 -15.19
N PRO A 80 -11.05 -23.42 -16.30
CA PRO A 80 -12.05 -23.46 -17.35
C PRO A 80 -12.18 -24.82 -18.06
N SER A 81 -11.20 -25.72 -17.93
CA SER A 81 -11.22 -27.07 -18.53
C SER A 81 -12.05 -28.07 -17.73
N LEU A 82 -12.50 -27.73 -16.52
CA LEU A 82 -13.37 -28.55 -15.68
C LEU A 82 -14.86 -28.48 -16.08
N SER A 83 -15.21 -27.84 -17.20
CA SER A 83 -16.59 -27.66 -17.69
C SER A 83 -17.39 -28.96 -17.86
N ASN A 84 -16.72 -30.10 -17.94
CA ASN A 84 -17.32 -31.40 -18.26
C ASN A 84 -17.50 -32.33 -17.05
N LEU A 85 -17.11 -31.92 -15.84
CA LEU A 85 -17.30 -32.73 -14.62
C LEU A 85 -18.54 -32.27 -13.85
N ARG A 86 -19.70 -32.61 -14.40
CA ARG A 86 -20.97 -32.62 -13.64
C ARG A 86 -20.98 -33.85 -12.75
N GLU A 87 -20.55 -33.76 -11.49
CA GLU A 87 -21.01 -34.69 -10.45
C GLU A 87 -20.72 -34.21 -9.02
N ASN A 88 -21.80 -33.77 -8.36
CA ASN A 88 -22.13 -33.88 -6.94
C ASN A 88 -20.97 -34.07 -5.93
N LYS A 89 -20.56 -32.98 -5.29
CA LYS A 89 -20.11 -33.01 -3.89
C LYS A 89 -20.84 -31.95 -3.06
N ALA A 90 -22.08 -32.24 -2.71
CA ALA A 90 -22.75 -31.58 -1.60
C ALA A 90 -22.12 -32.09 -0.28
N VAL A 91 -21.06 -31.43 0.18
CA VAL A 91 -20.65 -31.53 1.59
C VAL A 91 -21.54 -30.57 2.36
N GLY A 92 -22.38 -31.12 3.24
CA GLY A 92 -23.41 -30.38 3.95
C GLY A 92 -22.85 -29.22 4.78
N TYR A 93 -22.97 -28.00 4.24
CA TYR A 93 -22.85 -26.77 5.01
C TYR A 93 -24.21 -26.41 5.57
N ARG A 94 -24.30 -26.29 6.90
CA ARG A 94 -25.48 -25.75 7.58
C ARG A 94 -25.65 -24.29 7.19
N ALA A 95 -26.88 -23.89 6.86
CA ALA A 95 -27.26 -22.49 6.73
C ALA A 95 -26.82 -21.70 7.98
N PRO A 96 -26.40 -20.42 7.84
CA PRO A 96 -26.08 -19.58 8.98
C PRO A 96 -27.29 -19.56 9.92
N ARG A 97 -27.06 -19.92 11.18
CA ARG A 97 -28.06 -19.63 12.22
C ARG A 97 -28.16 -18.11 12.30
N LEU A 98 -29.37 -17.58 12.12
CA LEU A 98 -29.70 -16.21 12.49
C LEU A 98 -29.16 -15.94 13.91
N PRO A 99 -28.49 -14.80 14.15
CA PRO A 99 -28.13 -14.44 15.51
C PRO A 99 -29.41 -14.39 16.36
N PRO A 100 -29.40 -14.93 17.59
CA PRO A 100 -30.52 -14.75 18.50
C PRO A 100 -30.72 -13.24 18.73
N ASN A 101 -31.96 -12.77 18.57
CA ASN A 101 -32.42 -11.40 18.82
C ASN A 101 -32.32 -11.00 20.31
N ALA A 102 -31.13 -11.09 20.90
CA ALA A 102 -30.81 -10.56 22.22
C ALA A 102 -29.29 -10.36 22.31
N MET A 103 -28.78 -9.32 21.64
CA MET A 103 -27.46 -8.80 22.02
C MET A 103 -27.57 -8.33 23.48
N THR A 104 -26.72 -8.88 24.33
CA THR A 104 -26.55 -8.38 25.70
C THR A 104 -25.77 -7.07 25.62
N SER A 105 -25.90 -6.19 26.62
CA SER A 105 -25.14 -4.93 26.69
C SER A 105 -23.63 -5.11 26.55
N ALA A 106 -23.09 -6.29 26.88
CA ALA A 106 -21.69 -6.64 26.68
C ALA A 106 -21.32 -6.86 25.21
N GLY A 107 -22.19 -7.51 24.42
CA GLY A 107 -21.97 -7.69 22.98
C GLY A 107 -22.11 -6.38 22.21
N GLU A 108 -23.00 -5.49 22.65
CA GLU A 108 -23.11 -4.13 22.08
C GLU A 108 -21.86 -3.29 22.37
N MET A 109 -21.26 -3.41 23.56
CA MET A 109 -20.00 -2.73 23.89
C MET A 109 -18.80 -3.26 23.10
N GLU A 110 -18.75 -4.57 22.82
CA GLU A 110 -17.67 -5.17 22.02
C GLU A 110 -17.75 -4.76 20.54
N ASP A 111 -18.96 -4.78 19.95
CA ASP A 111 -19.19 -4.28 18.58
C ASP A 111 -18.90 -2.77 18.46
N MET A 112 -19.33 -1.97 19.45
CA MET A 112 -19.00 -0.54 19.49
C MET A 112 -17.49 -0.30 19.58
N LYS A 113 -16.77 -1.11 20.37
CA LYS A 113 -15.31 -1.02 20.48
C LYS A 113 -14.64 -1.36 19.15
N GLU A 114 -15.05 -2.43 18.48
CA GLU A 114 -14.50 -2.79 17.18
C GLU A 114 -14.77 -1.70 16.13
N GLN A 115 -15.99 -1.15 16.10
CA GLN A 115 -16.34 -0.03 15.21
C GLN A 115 -15.50 1.22 15.50
N TRP A 116 -15.26 1.53 16.77
CA TRP A 116 -14.40 2.65 17.17
C TRP A 116 -12.95 2.43 16.75
N GLU A 117 -12.38 1.24 16.98
CA GLU A 117 -11.01 0.90 16.55
C GLU A 117 -10.86 0.99 15.04
N LEU A 118 -11.84 0.48 14.28
CA LEU A 118 -11.87 0.59 12.82
C LEU A 118 -11.98 2.05 12.34
N PHE A 119 -12.77 2.86 13.06
CA PHE A 119 -12.88 4.29 12.78
C PHE A 119 -11.53 4.98 12.97
N ILE A 120 -10.91 4.79 14.15
CA ILE A 120 -9.62 5.39 14.49
C ILE A 120 -8.51 4.97 13.53
N ASP A 121 -8.38 3.68 13.20
CA ASP A 121 -7.33 3.23 12.28
C ASP A 121 -7.50 3.84 10.89
N ARG A 122 -8.74 3.96 10.38
CA ARG A 122 -9.00 4.56 9.07
C ARG A 122 -8.76 6.06 9.06
N THR A 123 -9.23 6.79 10.07
CA THR A 123 -9.02 8.25 10.16
C THR A 123 -7.53 8.59 10.29
N ARG A 124 -6.80 7.81 11.10
CA ARG A 124 -5.33 7.92 11.19
C ARG A 124 -4.68 7.61 9.85
N ALA A 125 -5.06 6.52 9.19
CA ALA A 125 -4.51 6.14 7.90
C ALA A 125 -4.75 7.22 6.83
N SER A 126 -5.94 7.83 6.79
CA SER A 126 -6.24 8.95 5.88
C SER A 126 -5.32 10.14 6.12
N SER A 127 -5.23 10.59 7.38
CA SER A 127 -4.36 11.71 7.79
C SER A 127 -2.88 11.43 7.45
N PHE A 128 -2.44 10.18 7.65
CA PHE A 128 -1.08 9.78 7.32
C PHE A 128 -0.82 9.78 5.82
N LYS A 129 -1.72 9.23 5.01
CA LYS A 129 -1.59 9.25 3.55
C LYS A 129 -1.50 10.66 3.00
N GLU A 130 -2.33 11.57 3.49
CA GLU A 130 -2.26 12.96 3.08
C GLU A 130 -0.89 13.58 3.42
N ALA A 131 -0.41 13.38 4.64
CA ALA A 131 0.92 13.83 5.06
C ALA A 131 2.04 13.21 4.23
N TRP A 132 1.93 11.92 3.93
CA TRP A 132 2.87 11.14 3.14
C TRP A 132 3.02 11.66 1.72
N HIS A 133 1.91 11.85 1.00
CA HIS A 133 1.91 12.36 -0.37
C HIS A 133 2.35 13.82 -0.43
N LYS A 134 1.98 14.65 0.56
CA LYS A 134 2.48 16.03 0.67
C LYS A 134 3.99 16.09 0.94
N ALA A 135 4.54 15.09 1.61
CA ALA A 135 5.97 14.96 1.92
C ALA A 135 6.79 14.22 0.84
N ASP A 136 6.12 13.69 -0.20
CA ASP A 136 6.79 13.01 -1.29
C ASP A 136 7.54 14.03 -2.15
N LEU A 137 8.85 13.81 -2.27
CA LEU A 137 9.77 14.67 -3.00
C LEU A 137 10.10 14.13 -4.40
N GLU A 138 9.51 13.00 -4.81
CA GLU A 138 9.62 12.58 -6.19
C GLU A 138 8.95 13.62 -7.13
N PRO A 139 9.60 14.02 -8.23
CA PRO A 139 9.01 14.93 -9.20
C PRO A 139 7.67 14.43 -9.75
N GLY A 140 6.64 15.25 -9.61
CA GLY A 140 5.30 14.95 -10.12
C GLY A 140 4.48 13.99 -9.24
N ALA A 141 4.96 13.58 -8.07
CA ALA A 141 4.28 12.60 -7.23
C ALA A 141 2.91 13.07 -6.73
N GLN A 142 2.84 14.33 -6.30
CA GLN A 142 1.62 14.94 -5.78
C GLN A 142 0.55 15.08 -6.85
N GLU A 143 0.94 15.47 -8.07
CA GLU A 143 0.05 15.57 -9.22
C GLU A 143 -0.47 14.21 -9.66
N LYS A 144 0.43 13.21 -9.73
CA LYS A 144 0.08 11.81 -10.04
C LYS A 144 -0.90 11.24 -9.02
N TYR A 145 -0.66 11.47 -7.73
CA TYR A 145 -1.57 11.06 -6.66
C TYR A 145 -2.94 11.75 -6.79
N ALA A 146 -2.94 13.07 -6.97
CA ALA A 146 -4.18 13.84 -7.15
C ALA A 146 -4.98 13.38 -8.37
N GLU A 147 -4.30 13.04 -9.48
CA GLU A 147 -4.93 12.46 -10.66
C GLU A 147 -5.56 11.09 -10.36
N THR A 148 -4.82 10.18 -9.72
CA THR A 148 -5.35 8.86 -9.32
C THR A 148 -6.58 9.01 -8.42
N GLN A 149 -6.56 9.92 -7.45
CA GLN A 149 -7.69 10.16 -6.57
C GLN A 149 -8.92 10.69 -7.30
N LYS A 150 -8.74 11.63 -8.22
CA LYS A 150 -9.84 12.15 -9.06
C LYS A 150 -10.43 11.08 -9.96
N ILE A 151 -9.60 10.23 -10.56
CA ILE A 151 -10.04 9.09 -11.36
C ILE A 151 -10.86 8.13 -10.50
N MET A 152 -10.37 7.78 -9.30
CA MET A 152 -11.08 6.88 -8.39
C MET A 152 -12.44 7.44 -7.98
N LYS A 153 -12.52 8.73 -7.62
CA LYS A 153 -13.77 9.41 -7.32
C LYS A 153 -14.73 9.39 -8.51
N ALA A 154 -14.28 9.81 -9.69
CA ALA A 154 -15.08 9.82 -10.91
C ALA A 154 -15.59 8.42 -11.27
N TYR A 155 -14.76 7.40 -11.07
CA TYR A 155 -15.14 6.01 -11.27
C TYR A 155 -16.26 5.61 -10.33
N VAL A 156 -16.13 5.87 -9.03
CA VAL A 156 -17.16 5.57 -8.03
C VAL A 156 -18.48 6.27 -8.34
N ASP A 157 -18.42 7.54 -8.74
CA ASP A 157 -19.59 8.30 -9.18
C ASP A 157 -20.26 7.67 -10.41
N PHE A 158 -19.47 7.17 -11.35
CA PHE A 158 -19.97 6.42 -12.49
C PHE A 158 -20.69 5.13 -12.07
N PHE A 159 -20.19 4.38 -11.08
CA PHE A 159 -20.90 3.23 -10.53
C PHE A 159 -22.19 3.63 -9.83
N ALA A 160 -22.13 4.69 -9.04
CA ALA A 160 -23.28 5.22 -8.32
C ALA A 160 -24.45 5.51 -9.26
N LYS A 161 -24.15 6.20 -10.36
CA LYS A 161 -25.13 6.59 -11.38
C LYS A 161 -25.52 5.42 -12.30
N GLY A 162 -24.61 4.47 -12.48
CA GLY A 162 -24.72 3.29 -13.35
C GLY A 162 -25.59 2.15 -12.83
N THR A 163 -26.34 2.34 -11.74
CA THR A 163 -27.28 1.39 -11.10
C THR A 163 -28.32 0.76 -12.05
N LYS A 164 -28.42 1.21 -13.31
CA LYS A 164 -29.30 0.66 -14.36
C LYS A 164 -28.57 0.27 -15.66
N GLY A 165 -27.25 0.35 -15.69
CA GLY A 165 -26.43 -0.02 -16.85
C GLY A 165 -26.18 -1.53 -16.94
N PRO A 166 -26.02 -2.11 -18.14
CA PRO A 166 -25.88 -3.56 -18.34
C PRO A 166 -24.62 -4.19 -17.72
N TRP A 167 -23.70 -3.39 -17.18
CA TRP A 167 -22.38 -3.83 -16.71
C TRP A 167 -22.23 -3.87 -15.18
N ALA A 168 -23.09 -3.14 -14.43
CA ALA A 168 -23.09 -3.17 -12.96
C ALA A 168 -23.31 -4.58 -12.36
N PRO A 169 -24.21 -5.45 -12.92
CA PRO A 169 -24.40 -6.80 -12.39
C PRO A 169 -23.14 -7.67 -12.48
N GLY A 170 -22.37 -7.58 -13.57
CA GLY A 170 -21.17 -8.38 -13.77
C GLY A 170 -20.02 -7.98 -12.84
N MET A 171 -19.90 -6.68 -12.52
CA MET A 171 -18.92 -6.23 -11.54
C MET A 171 -19.28 -6.69 -10.12
N LEU A 172 -20.54 -6.53 -9.71
CA LEU A 172 -20.99 -6.93 -8.37
C LEU A 172 -20.86 -8.44 -8.18
N GLU A 173 -21.29 -9.22 -9.17
CA GLU A 173 -21.11 -10.68 -9.16
C GLU A 173 -19.64 -11.04 -8.98
N ARG A 174 -18.73 -10.43 -9.76
CA ARG A 174 -17.28 -10.64 -9.61
C ARG A 174 -16.78 -10.27 -8.21
N GLN A 175 -17.21 -9.14 -7.66
CA GLN A 175 -16.82 -8.70 -6.31
C GLN A 175 -17.23 -9.73 -5.25
N PHE A 176 -18.48 -10.20 -5.28
CA PHE A 176 -18.94 -11.22 -4.34
C PHE A 176 -18.14 -12.52 -4.49
N MET A 177 -17.85 -12.93 -5.72
CA MET A 177 -17.04 -14.12 -6.01
C MET A 177 -15.62 -14.00 -5.44
N LEU A 178 -14.98 -12.84 -5.58
CA LEU A 178 -13.66 -12.56 -4.99
C LEU A 178 -13.71 -12.60 -3.47
N MET A 179 -14.73 -12.00 -2.84
CA MET A 179 -14.87 -12.04 -1.38
C MET A 179 -15.08 -13.46 -0.86
N MET A 180 -15.92 -14.25 -1.52
CA MET A 180 -16.14 -15.65 -1.15
C MET A 180 -14.88 -16.49 -1.29
N LEU A 181 -14.12 -16.31 -2.38
CA LEU A 181 -12.85 -17.01 -2.57
C LEU A 181 -11.88 -16.70 -1.42
N LEU A 182 -11.86 -15.46 -0.94
CA LEU A 182 -11.03 -15.03 0.19
C LEU A 182 -11.60 -15.40 1.56
N GLU A 183 -12.70 -16.14 1.63
CA GLU A 183 -13.42 -16.44 2.88
C GLU A 183 -13.84 -15.17 3.65
N VAL A 184 -13.99 -14.04 2.94
CA VAL A 184 -14.46 -12.76 3.49
C VAL A 184 -15.99 -12.80 3.54
N GLY A 185 -16.52 -13.05 4.74
CA GLY A 185 -17.94 -13.23 4.98
C GLY A 185 -18.81 -11.99 4.66
N PRO A 186 -20.11 -12.16 4.43
CA PRO A 186 -21.04 -11.04 4.21
C PRO A 186 -21.26 -10.22 5.50
N ASP A 187 -20.84 -10.71 6.65
CA ASP A 187 -20.91 -10.06 7.96
C ASP A 187 -19.73 -9.13 8.24
N VAL A 188 -18.69 -9.11 7.39
CA VAL A 188 -17.56 -8.19 7.59
C VAL A 188 -18.01 -6.73 7.53
N HIS A 189 -17.27 -5.90 8.25
CA HIS A 189 -17.55 -4.46 8.33
C HIS A 189 -17.71 -3.84 6.93
N ARG A 190 -18.72 -2.98 6.76
CA ARG A 190 -19.08 -2.36 5.46
C ARG A 190 -17.90 -1.71 4.73
N ARG A 191 -16.94 -1.16 5.48
CA ARG A 191 -15.73 -0.54 4.93
C ARG A 191 -14.82 -1.54 4.20
N VAL A 192 -14.70 -2.78 4.70
CA VAL A 192 -13.94 -3.85 4.03
C VAL A 192 -14.60 -4.22 2.70
N LYS A 193 -15.94 -4.28 2.66
CA LYS A 193 -16.68 -4.51 1.40
C LYS A 193 -16.46 -3.37 0.40
N ARG A 194 -16.47 -2.13 0.89
CA ARG A 194 -16.13 -0.95 0.09
C ARG A 194 -14.71 -1.03 -0.47
N ASP A 195 -13.73 -1.46 0.31
CA ASP A 195 -12.35 -1.62 -0.17
C ASP A 195 -12.23 -2.68 -1.28
N MET A 196 -13.00 -3.76 -1.22
CA MET A 196 -13.08 -4.72 -2.34
C MET A 196 -13.70 -4.08 -3.58
N THR A 197 -14.73 -3.25 -3.40
CA THR A 197 -15.35 -2.50 -4.51
C THR A 197 -14.32 -1.61 -5.18
N PHE A 198 -13.54 -0.86 -4.40
CA PHE A 198 -12.45 -0.01 -4.90
C PHE A 198 -11.32 -0.80 -5.57
N ALA A 199 -10.92 -1.94 -5.01
CA ALA A 199 -9.91 -2.80 -5.61
C ALA A 199 -10.39 -3.37 -6.97
N ASN A 200 -11.64 -3.83 -7.02
CA ASN A 200 -12.26 -4.36 -8.23
C ASN A 200 -12.35 -3.26 -9.31
N ALA A 201 -12.79 -2.08 -8.90
CA ALA A 201 -12.88 -0.87 -9.71
C ALA A 201 -11.55 -0.47 -10.35
N MET A 202 -10.54 -0.17 -9.52
CA MET A 202 -9.24 0.30 -9.98
C MET A 202 -8.60 -0.69 -10.96
N ILE A 203 -8.62 -1.98 -10.61
CA ILE A 203 -8.02 -3.01 -11.45
C ILE A 203 -8.77 -3.15 -12.77
N THR A 204 -10.11 -3.08 -12.77
CA THR A 204 -10.90 -3.24 -14.00
C THR A 204 -10.60 -2.16 -15.03
N CYS A 205 -10.22 -0.94 -14.61
CA CYS A 205 -9.79 0.15 -15.50
C CYS A 205 -8.60 -0.22 -16.40
N PHE A 206 -7.70 -1.11 -15.95
CA PHE A 206 -6.52 -1.49 -16.72
C PHE A 206 -6.70 -2.73 -17.59
N PHE A 207 -7.74 -3.50 -17.31
CA PHE A 207 -7.95 -4.76 -18.00
C PHE A 207 -8.92 -4.56 -19.18
N GLU A 208 -10.00 -3.82 -19.01
CA GLU A 208 -11.06 -3.69 -20.02
C GLU A 208 -10.81 -2.52 -20.98
N ALA A 209 -10.36 -2.82 -22.21
CA ALA A 209 -10.10 -1.79 -23.24
C ALA A 209 -11.36 -0.99 -23.63
N ASP A 210 -12.53 -1.65 -23.62
CA ASP A 210 -13.84 -1.03 -23.88
C ASP A 210 -14.59 -0.72 -22.57
N ASN A 211 -13.87 -0.39 -21.49
CA ASN A 211 -14.49 -0.10 -20.21
C ASN A 211 -15.51 1.07 -20.37
N PRO A 212 -16.81 0.85 -20.09
CA PRO A 212 -17.85 1.83 -20.29
C PRO A 212 -17.61 3.16 -19.56
N PHE A 213 -16.81 3.13 -18.48
CA PHE A 213 -16.38 4.32 -17.77
C PHE A 213 -15.74 5.35 -18.71
N PHE A 214 -14.81 4.95 -19.58
CA PHE A 214 -14.10 5.91 -20.45
C PHE A 214 -14.99 6.54 -21.51
N ALA A 215 -16.16 5.94 -21.78
CA ALA A 215 -17.19 6.50 -22.65
C ALA A 215 -18.27 7.30 -21.88
N SER A 216 -18.23 7.31 -20.54
CA SER A 216 -19.18 8.03 -19.69
C SER A 216 -18.79 9.50 -19.52
N GLU A 217 -19.72 10.32 -19.03
CA GLU A 217 -19.46 11.72 -18.70
C GLU A 217 -18.35 11.85 -17.64
N GLU A 218 -18.33 10.95 -16.67
CA GLU A 218 -17.35 10.91 -15.58
C GLU A 218 -15.95 10.47 -16.05
N GLY A 219 -15.87 9.49 -16.95
CA GLY A 219 -14.60 8.91 -17.39
C GLY A 219 -13.99 9.53 -18.64
N LEU A 220 -14.78 10.25 -19.45
CA LEU A 220 -14.30 10.90 -20.68
C LEU A 220 -13.08 11.81 -20.43
N PRO A 221 -13.01 12.65 -19.37
CA PRO A 221 -11.83 13.47 -19.09
C PRO A 221 -10.54 12.67 -18.90
N TRP A 222 -10.65 11.38 -18.50
CA TRP A 222 -9.53 10.51 -18.16
C TRP A 222 -9.20 9.49 -19.25
N SER A 223 -10.00 9.40 -20.30
CA SER A 223 -9.81 8.47 -21.43
C SER A 223 -8.44 8.57 -22.11
N ASN A 224 -7.84 9.77 -22.10
CA ASN A 224 -6.50 10.03 -22.65
C ASN A 224 -5.44 10.19 -21.55
N SER A 225 -5.74 9.83 -20.30
CA SER A 225 -4.74 9.89 -19.22
C SER A 225 -3.61 8.93 -19.53
N THR A 226 -2.37 9.42 -19.39
CA THR A 226 -1.20 8.57 -19.51
C THR A 226 -1.17 7.48 -18.44
N LEU A 227 -1.97 7.58 -17.37
CA LEU A 227 -2.11 6.52 -16.36
C LEU A 227 -2.46 5.17 -17.01
N PHE A 228 -3.31 5.16 -18.04
CA PHE A 228 -3.79 3.94 -18.68
C PHE A 228 -2.94 3.50 -19.88
N ASP A 229 -2.05 4.37 -20.38
CA ASP A 229 -1.05 4.02 -21.38
C ASP A 229 0.17 3.35 -20.71
N GLN A 230 0.05 2.04 -20.49
CA GLN A 230 1.08 1.27 -19.80
C GLN A 230 2.43 1.24 -20.55
N GLU A 231 2.42 1.28 -21.89
CA GLU A 231 3.64 1.28 -22.71
C GLU A 231 4.36 2.63 -22.67
N ALA A 232 3.62 3.74 -22.69
CA ALA A 232 4.22 5.06 -22.50
C ALA A 232 4.79 5.21 -21.09
N ARG A 233 4.04 4.78 -20.05
CA ARG A 233 4.51 4.84 -18.65
C ARG A 233 5.74 3.99 -18.39
N ALA A 234 5.87 2.82 -19.02
CA ALA A 234 7.07 1.99 -18.91
C ALA A 234 8.37 2.75 -19.27
N LYS A 235 8.27 3.74 -20.15
CA LYS A 235 9.37 4.61 -20.57
C LYS A 235 9.59 5.81 -19.62
N MET A 236 8.62 6.13 -18.77
CA MET A 236 8.68 7.19 -17.76
C MET A 236 9.29 6.66 -16.46
N ILE A 237 10.60 6.47 -16.48
CA ILE A 237 11.31 5.82 -15.38
C ILE A 237 11.22 6.69 -14.10
N PRO A 238 10.77 6.12 -12.96
CA PRO A 238 10.62 6.88 -11.74
C PRO A 238 11.94 7.49 -11.27
N ASP A 239 11.91 8.77 -10.93
CA ASP A 239 13.06 9.49 -10.39
C ASP A 239 13.13 9.31 -8.87
N VAL A 240 13.32 8.07 -8.44
CA VAL A 240 13.29 7.68 -7.02
C VAL A 240 14.61 7.10 -6.57
N ARG A 241 14.93 7.30 -5.29
CA ARG A 241 16.04 6.62 -4.63
C ARG A 241 15.81 5.12 -4.55
N SER A 242 16.90 4.36 -4.54
CA SER A 242 16.84 2.93 -4.30
C SER A 242 16.26 2.61 -2.92
N SER A 243 15.67 1.42 -2.80
CA SER A 243 15.13 0.88 -1.56
C SER A 243 16.20 0.49 -0.52
N HIS A 244 17.48 0.70 -0.83
CA HIS A 244 18.60 0.18 -0.05
C HIS A 244 18.79 0.96 1.26
N SER A 245 18.85 0.22 2.37
CA SER A 245 19.40 0.74 3.61
C SER A 245 20.92 0.84 3.56
N ASN A 246 21.50 1.50 4.57
CA ASN A 246 22.95 1.66 4.70
C ASN A 246 23.74 0.35 4.65
N ARG A 247 23.10 -0.78 4.98
CA ARG A 247 23.69 -2.12 4.95
C ARG A 247 23.90 -2.63 3.51
N ILE A 248 22.98 -2.33 2.61
CA ILE A 248 23.00 -2.84 1.22
C ILE A 248 23.77 -1.88 0.31
N ARG A 249 23.78 -0.58 0.62
CA ARG A 249 24.49 0.43 -0.17
C ARG A 249 25.96 0.06 -0.36
N SER A 250 26.47 0.28 -1.57
CA SER A 250 27.86 -0.03 -1.89
C SER A 250 28.80 0.88 -1.09
N ALA A 251 29.94 0.32 -0.65
CA ALA A 251 30.98 1.10 0.04
C ALA A 251 31.46 2.31 -0.80
N ASP A 252 31.35 2.20 -2.13
CA ASP A 252 31.74 3.24 -3.07
C ASP A 252 30.90 4.53 -2.93
N GLN A 253 29.59 4.41 -2.62
CA GLN A 253 28.72 5.56 -2.37
C GLN A 253 29.18 6.37 -1.14
N TRP A 254 29.80 5.70 -0.16
CA TRP A 254 30.21 6.31 1.10
C TRP A 254 31.59 6.96 1.06
N LYS A 255 32.42 6.70 0.04
CA LYS A 255 33.84 7.15 -0.01
C LYS A 255 34.04 8.63 0.30
N LYS A 256 33.21 9.51 -0.28
CA LYS A 256 33.31 10.96 -0.05
C LYS A 256 33.03 11.30 1.41
N TRP A 257 32.00 10.71 1.98
CA TRP A 257 31.62 10.91 3.37
C TRP A 257 32.62 10.28 4.35
N ASP A 258 33.11 9.08 4.08
CA ASP A 258 34.10 8.39 4.91
C ASP A 258 35.42 9.18 4.98
N LYS A 259 35.81 9.85 3.89
CA LYS A 259 36.95 10.78 3.90
C LYS A 259 36.71 11.95 4.85
N VAL A 260 35.52 12.57 4.80
CA VAL A 260 35.14 13.66 5.71
C VAL A 260 35.18 13.16 7.16
N ARG A 261 34.51 12.05 7.48
CA ARG A 261 34.51 11.46 8.83
C ARG A 261 35.93 11.22 9.34
N HIS A 262 36.81 10.68 8.51
CA HIS A 262 38.20 10.44 8.88
C HIS A 262 38.96 11.72 9.21
N GLU A 263 38.75 12.78 8.44
CA GLU A 263 39.36 14.10 8.69
C GLU A 263 38.85 14.73 10.00
N VAL A 264 37.55 14.63 10.28
CA VAL A 264 36.96 15.11 11.54
C VAL A 264 37.45 14.31 12.76
N MET A 265 37.55 12.99 12.64
CA MET A 265 38.06 12.14 13.71
C MET A 265 39.52 12.49 14.04
N LYS A 266 40.34 12.79 13.03
CA LYS A 266 41.72 13.25 13.22
C LYS A 266 41.85 14.61 13.88
N SER A 267 40.86 15.50 13.77
CA SER A 267 40.90 16.83 14.38
C SER A 267 40.52 16.84 15.87
N GLY A 268 40.12 15.69 16.43
CA GLY A 268 39.64 15.59 17.81
C GLY A 268 38.20 16.06 18.00
N GLN A 269 37.49 16.42 16.91
CA GLN A 269 36.08 16.83 16.92
C GLN A 269 35.11 15.67 16.63
N GLY A 270 35.59 14.43 16.72
CA GLY A 270 34.83 13.23 16.35
C GLY A 270 33.47 13.07 17.05
N ALA A 271 33.32 13.58 18.27
CA ALA A 271 32.07 13.53 19.04
C ALA A 271 30.96 14.44 18.46
N PHE A 272 31.30 15.43 17.65
CA PHE A 272 30.37 16.38 17.05
C PHE A 272 30.71 16.59 15.58
N LEU A 273 30.41 15.59 14.74
CA LEU A 273 30.73 15.61 13.31
C LEU A 273 30.24 16.88 12.61
N TRP A 274 29.03 17.35 12.96
CA TRP A 274 28.40 18.57 12.45
C TRP A 274 29.10 19.87 12.88
N ALA A 275 29.79 19.87 14.03
CA ALA A 275 30.48 21.05 14.56
C ALA A 275 31.87 21.26 13.94
N SER A 276 32.32 20.33 13.08
CA SER A 276 33.64 20.40 12.47
C SER A 276 33.66 21.33 11.26
N ASP A 277 34.75 22.09 11.11
CA ASP A 277 35.05 22.88 9.92
C ASP A 277 35.17 22.04 8.65
N LYS A 278 35.36 20.71 8.79
CA LYS A 278 35.42 19.75 7.69
C LYS A 278 34.06 19.28 7.22
N TYR A 279 32.97 19.53 7.96
CA TYR A 279 31.62 19.19 7.50
C TYR A 279 31.26 20.07 6.29
N PRO A 280 30.86 19.49 5.15
CA PRO A 280 30.60 20.25 3.93
C PRO A 280 29.47 21.28 4.10
N GLN A 281 29.82 22.56 4.05
CA GLN A 281 28.87 23.65 4.28
C GLN A 281 27.86 23.86 3.15
N ASP A 282 28.12 23.29 1.97
CA ASP A 282 27.21 23.29 0.82
C ASP A 282 26.07 22.26 0.98
N TRP A 283 26.25 21.22 1.81
CA TRP A 283 25.21 20.22 2.04
C TRP A 283 23.95 20.80 2.67
N LYS A 284 24.08 21.88 3.43
CA LYS A 284 22.95 22.59 4.05
C LYS A 284 21.89 23.07 3.06
N TYR A 285 22.25 23.28 1.79
CA TYR A 285 21.31 23.68 0.75
C TYR A 285 20.39 22.54 0.30
N ILE A 286 20.76 21.29 0.62
CA ILE A 286 19.96 20.09 0.34
C ILE A 286 19.32 19.61 1.65
N THR A 287 20.12 19.41 2.70
CA THR A 287 19.65 18.78 3.94
C THR A 287 18.58 19.60 4.64
N ARG A 288 18.80 20.92 4.84
CA ARG A 288 17.88 21.76 5.63
C ARG A 288 16.51 21.93 4.97
N PRO A 289 16.39 22.25 3.67
CA PRO A 289 15.09 22.33 3.02
C PRO A 289 14.33 21.00 3.06
N THR A 290 15.02 19.87 2.81
CA THR A 290 14.40 18.55 2.85
C THR A 290 13.92 18.19 4.27
N ILE A 291 14.75 18.38 5.30
CA ILE A 291 14.36 18.14 6.70
C ILE A 291 13.20 19.05 7.10
N ALA A 292 13.24 20.34 6.75
CA ALA A 292 12.17 21.28 7.05
C ALA A 292 10.85 20.89 6.38
N HIS A 293 10.90 20.40 5.13
CA HIS A 293 9.74 19.89 4.40
C HIS A 293 9.15 18.65 5.09
N LEU A 294 9.99 17.66 5.40
CA LEU A 294 9.56 16.44 6.11
C LEU A 294 8.98 16.76 7.50
N TYR A 295 9.58 17.70 8.24
CA TYR A 295 9.06 18.17 9.52
C TYR A 295 7.71 18.89 9.38
N ARG A 296 7.57 19.80 8.40
CA ARG A 296 6.34 20.54 8.14
C ARG A 296 5.15 19.60 7.89
N HIS A 297 5.39 18.48 7.23
CA HIS A 297 4.36 17.49 6.94
C HIS A 297 4.23 16.40 8.01
N GLY A 298 4.92 16.53 9.14
CA GLY A 298 4.71 15.68 10.31
C GLY A 298 5.45 14.34 10.29
N LEU A 299 6.38 14.13 9.35
CA LEU A 299 7.17 12.89 9.21
C LEU A 299 8.31 12.83 10.23
N LEU A 300 8.76 14.00 10.67
CA LEU A 300 9.80 14.19 11.68
C LEU A 300 9.22 14.91 12.90
N ALA A 301 9.86 14.71 14.05
CA ALA A 301 9.67 15.54 15.24
C ALA A 301 11.02 16.00 15.80
N PRO A 302 11.08 17.16 16.49
CA PRO A 302 12.26 17.54 17.25
C PRO A 302 12.50 16.52 18.36
N ARG A 303 13.75 16.16 18.57
CA ARG A 303 14.16 15.30 19.69
C ARG A 303 14.73 16.17 20.80
N TYR A 304 14.25 15.98 22.02
CA TYR A 304 14.69 16.76 23.19
C TYR A 304 15.83 16.10 23.99
N LYS A 305 16.55 15.16 23.36
CA LYS A 305 17.72 14.47 23.92
C LYS A 305 18.96 14.78 23.07
N PRO A 306 20.15 14.95 23.69
CA PRO A 306 21.38 15.27 22.97
C PRO A 306 22.00 14.06 22.26
N GLU A 307 21.75 12.83 22.72
CA GLU A 307 22.18 11.62 22.05
C GLU A 307 21.43 11.45 20.73
N TYR A 308 22.01 10.77 19.74
CA TYR A 308 21.36 10.43 18.46
C TYR A 308 22.03 9.22 17.81
N SER A 309 21.30 8.54 16.94
CA SER A 309 21.74 7.29 16.28
C SER A 309 22.43 7.51 14.93
N GLY A 310 22.09 8.58 14.22
CA GLY A 310 22.65 8.85 12.90
C GLY A 310 22.89 10.32 12.60
N CYS A 311 23.40 10.61 11.42
CA CYS A 311 23.61 11.98 10.96
C CYS A 311 23.09 12.20 9.53
N ALA A 312 22.57 13.40 9.28
CA ALA A 312 22.17 13.83 7.94
C ALA A 312 23.42 14.05 7.09
N VAL A 313 23.45 13.42 5.92
CA VAL A 313 24.55 13.49 4.94
C VAL A 313 23.99 13.66 3.54
N VAL A 314 24.84 14.04 2.59
CA VAL A 314 24.47 14.13 1.18
C VAL A 314 25.26 13.11 0.38
N LEU A 315 24.55 12.24 -0.33
CA LEU A 315 25.12 11.24 -1.21
C LEU A 315 24.51 11.35 -2.61
N GLU A 316 25.13 10.66 -3.56
CA GLU A 316 24.67 10.54 -4.93
C GLU A 316 24.61 9.05 -5.29
N GLU A 317 23.48 8.59 -5.82
CA GLU A 317 23.30 7.21 -6.26
C GLU A 317 23.86 7.01 -7.67
N PRO A 318 24.57 5.89 -7.95
CA PRO A 318 25.06 5.58 -9.28
C PRO A 318 23.98 5.52 -10.35
N SER A 319 22.76 5.12 -9.98
CA SER A 319 21.58 5.10 -10.87
C SER A 319 21.00 6.49 -11.14
N ARG A 320 21.43 7.51 -10.38
CA ARG A 320 20.95 8.90 -10.45
C ARG A 320 22.12 9.90 -10.41
N PRO A 321 23.03 9.83 -11.42
CA PRO A 321 24.21 10.67 -11.44
C PRO A 321 23.86 12.17 -11.54
N GLY A 322 24.61 13.00 -10.83
CA GLY A 322 24.41 14.44 -10.74
C GLY A 322 23.22 14.87 -9.87
N LYS A 323 22.58 13.95 -9.13
CA LYS A 323 21.47 14.24 -8.22
C LYS A 323 21.85 13.98 -6.76
N PRO A 324 22.57 14.91 -6.11
CA PRO A 324 22.87 14.79 -4.69
C PRO A 324 21.59 14.98 -3.85
N GLU A 325 21.36 14.08 -2.90
CA GLU A 325 20.16 14.09 -2.06
C GLU A 325 20.48 13.83 -0.59
N LEU A 326 19.49 14.02 0.29
CA LEU A 326 19.61 13.78 1.73
C LEU A 326 19.58 12.28 2.05
N TYR A 327 20.57 11.80 2.80
CA TYR A 327 20.64 10.46 3.37
C TYR A 327 20.91 10.54 4.87
N PHE A 328 20.72 9.43 5.58
CA PHE A 328 20.99 9.33 7.01
C PHE A 328 22.01 8.24 7.30
N ASP A 329 23.19 8.60 7.82
CA ASP A 329 24.22 7.64 8.17
C ASP A 329 23.99 7.06 9.58
N PHE A 330 23.35 5.90 9.63
CA PHE A 330 23.16 5.03 10.81
C PHE A 330 24.22 3.91 10.92
N ARG A 331 25.33 3.95 10.16
CA ARG A 331 26.26 2.80 10.07
C ARG A 331 27.00 2.49 11.37
N GLU A 332 27.13 3.44 12.29
CA GLU A 332 27.74 3.18 13.61
C GLU A 332 26.85 2.22 14.42
N ASP A 333 25.57 2.57 14.58
CA ASP A 333 24.59 1.74 15.30
C ASP A 333 24.27 0.43 14.55
N ALA A 334 24.38 0.42 13.22
CA ALA A 334 24.06 -0.74 12.39
C ALA A 334 24.92 -1.99 12.68
N GLN A 335 26.14 -1.82 13.20
CA GLN A 335 27.10 -2.93 13.34
C GLN A 335 26.64 -3.98 14.34
N GLU A 336 25.88 -3.57 15.36
CA GLU A 336 25.38 -4.45 16.42
C GLU A 336 23.94 -4.92 16.16
N MET A 337 23.26 -4.31 15.18
CA MET A 337 21.89 -4.67 14.84
C MET A 337 21.83 -6.05 14.17
N LYS A 338 20.95 -6.90 14.67
CA LYS A 338 20.64 -8.20 14.08
C LYS A 338 19.23 -8.18 13.50
N PRO A 339 19.01 -8.83 12.33
CA PRO A 339 17.67 -8.97 11.82
C PRO A 339 16.85 -9.82 12.79
N ARG A 340 15.60 -9.43 13.01
CA ARG A 340 14.68 -10.21 13.84
C ARG A 340 14.07 -11.33 13.01
N GLN A 341 14.06 -12.54 13.56
CA GLN A 341 13.23 -13.62 13.00
C GLN A 341 11.75 -13.26 13.27
N PRO A 342 10.82 -13.51 12.33
CA PRO A 342 10.93 -14.32 11.11
C PRO A 342 11.23 -13.53 9.82
N MET A 343 11.86 -12.35 9.90
CA MET A 343 12.10 -11.51 8.72
C MET A 343 13.08 -12.17 7.72
N GLN A 344 12.73 -12.07 6.44
CA GLN A 344 13.52 -12.60 5.33
C GLN A 344 14.25 -11.48 4.59
N ASP A 345 15.49 -11.75 4.19
CA ASP A 345 16.26 -10.85 3.33
C ASP A 345 15.64 -10.78 1.93
N PRO A 346 15.13 -9.63 1.48
CA PRO A 346 14.54 -9.48 0.15
C PRO A 346 15.54 -9.79 -0.97
N LEU A 347 16.85 -9.61 -0.74
CA LEU A 347 17.88 -9.91 -1.74
C LEU A 347 18.02 -11.41 -2.00
N LYS A 348 17.67 -12.25 -1.03
CA LYS A 348 17.69 -13.72 -1.18
C LYS A 348 16.45 -14.27 -1.86
N VAL A 349 15.41 -13.47 -2.02
CA VAL A 349 14.20 -13.85 -2.76
C VAL A 349 14.51 -13.85 -4.26
N LYS A 350 14.05 -14.86 -4.98
CA LYS A 350 14.21 -14.98 -6.43
C LYS A 350 13.74 -13.69 -7.14
N PRO A 351 14.48 -13.16 -8.14
CA PRO A 351 14.03 -12.01 -8.93
C PRO A 351 12.65 -12.24 -9.54
N LEU A 352 11.79 -11.21 -9.50
CA LEU A 352 10.42 -11.33 -9.97
C LEU A 352 10.34 -11.62 -11.48
N LEU A 353 11.20 -10.99 -12.29
CA LEU A 353 11.26 -11.26 -13.74
C LEU A 353 11.61 -12.73 -14.04
N GLU A 354 12.50 -13.35 -13.26
CA GLU A 354 12.80 -14.78 -13.42
C GLU A 354 11.59 -15.65 -13.02
N SER A 355 10.85 -15.27 -11.99
CA SER A 355 9.60 -15.96 -11.62
C SER A 355 8.54 -15.83 -12.73
N ALA A 356 8.47 -14.68 -13.41
CA ALA A 356 7.59 -14.49 -14.57
C ALA A 356 7.98 -15.42 -15.73
N ARG A 357 9.28 -15.51 -16.05
CA ARG A 357 9.81 -16.41 -17.10
C ARG A 357 9.50 -17.88 -16.79
N ASP A 358 9.77 -18.32 -15.57
CA ASP A 358 9.46 -19.69 -15.12
C ASP A 358 7.97 -20.02 -15.26
N TYR A 359 7.11 -19.05 -14.92
CA TYR A 359 5.66 -19.22 -15.00
C TYR A 359 5.18 -19.29 -16.45
N ALA A 360 5.66 -18.38 -17.30
CA ALA A 360 5.35 -18.33 -18.72
C ALA A 360 5.80 -19.60 -19.47
N ALA A 361 6.95 -20.16 -19.11
CA ALA A 361 7.44 -21.41 -19.69
C ALA A 361 6.47 -22.58 -19.48
N LYS A 362 5.70 -22.57 -18.39
CA LYS A 362 4.66 -23.57 -18.07
C LYS A 362 3.26 -23.16 -18.57
N ASN A 363 3.04 -21.88 -18.84
CA ASN A 363 1.75 -21.31 -19.20
C ASN A 363 1.96 -20.26 -20.32
N PRO A 364 2.01 -20.68 -21.61
CA PRO A 364 2.32 -19.78 -22.73
C PRO A 364 1.37 -18.58 -22.86
N ASP A 365 0.11 -18.74 -22.46
CA ASP A 365 -0.92 -17.69 -22.52
C ASP A 365 -0.95 -16.77 -21.30
N ALA A 366 0.03 -16.90 -20.40
CA ALA A 366 0.04 -16.16 -19.13
C ALA A 366 -0.02 -14.64 -19.29
N TYR A 367 -0.58 -14.01 -18.28
CA TYR A 367 -0.61 -12.56 -18.07
C TYR A 367 -0.07 -12.24 -16.68
N PHE A 368 0.49 -11.04 -16.56
CA PHE A 368 1.20 -10.60 -15.39
C PHE A 368 0.73 -9.23 -14.94
N SER A 369 0.68 -9.01 -13.64
CA SER A 369 0.63 -7.65 -13.07
C SER A 369 1.82 -7.46 -12.16
N PHE A 370 2.52 -6.35 -12.34
CA PHE A 370 3.61 -5.91 -11.50
C PHE A 370 3.10 -4.78 -10.62
N LEU A 371 2.97 -5.01 -9.32
CA LEU A 371 2.48 -4.02 -8.37
C LEU A 371 3.65 -3.51 -7.53
N ARG A 372 3.70 -2.20 -7.33
CA ARG A 372 4.62 -1.54 -6.41
C ARG A 372 3.85 -0.85 -5.31
N ILE A 373 4.31 -1.01 -4.07
CA ILE A 373 3.76 -0.27 -2.94
C ILE A 373 4.27 1.16 -2.99
N TRP A 374 3.38 2.10 -2.70
CA TRP A 374 3.75 3.50 -2.59
C TRP A 374 4.81 3.70 -1.50
N SER A 375 5.85 4.47 -1.84
CA SER A 375 6.83 4.95 -0.87
C SER A 375 7.52 6.19 -1.39
N ALA A 376 7.80 7.13 -0.50
CA ALA A 376 8.59 8.32 -0.81
C ALA A 376 10.08 7.99 -0.94
N PRO A 377 10.93 8.87 -1.50
CA PRO A 377 12.37 8.64 -1.60
C PRO A 377 13.09 8.43 -0.26
N HIS A 378 12.55 8.92 0.85
CA HIS A 378 13.24 8.96 2.14
C HIS A 378 12.72 7.96 3.18
N PHE A 379 11.47 7.50 3.06
CA PHE A 379 10.82 6.66 4.08
C PHE A 379 9.88 5.61 3.47
N TRP A 380 9.60 4.58 4.25
CA TRP A 380 8.53 3.62 4.01
C TRP A 380 7.26 4.07 4.75
N PRO A 381 6.04 3.78 4.24
CA PRO A 381 4.78 4.09 4.92
C PRO A 381 4.51 3.17 6.14
N LEU A 382 5.53 2.98 6.98
CA LEU A 382 5.51 2.13 8.16
C LEU A 382 5.73 3.02 9.38
N MET A 383 4.70 3.14 10.21
CA MET A 383 4.77 3.99 11.40
C MET A 383 5.70 3.39 12.45
N LEU A 384 6.44 4.24 13.14
CA LEU A 384 7.21 3.91 14.32
C LEU A 384 6.43 4.31 15.57
N GLY A 385 6.11 3.34 16.42
CA GLY A 385 5.64 3.60 17.78
C GLY A 385 6.62 4.49 18.54
N TYR A 386 6.13 5.32 19.47
CA TYR A 386 6.94 6.36 20.12
C TYR A 386 8.24 5.82 20.73
N ASP A 387 8.16 4.72 21.47
CA ASP A 387 9.33 4.06 22.09
C ASP A 387 10.38 3.59 21.09
N ASN A 388 9.96 3.42 19.83
CA ASN A 388 10.78 2.91 18.76
C ASN A 388 11.43 4.02 17.90
N ARG A 389 11.14 5.30 18.18
CA ARG A 389 11.68 6.44 17.40
C ARG A 389 13.12 6.78 17.75
N ASP A 390 13.53 6.58 19.01
CA ASP A 390 14.86 6.93 19.51
C ASP A 390 15.98 6.32 18.64
N GLY A 391 15.85 5.06 18.23
CA GLY A 391 16.83 4.34 17.40
C GLY A 391 16.86 4.75 15.92
N THR A 392 15.99 5.67 15.52
CA THR A 392 15.97 6.27 14.17
C THR A 392 16.28 7.76 14.21
N SER A 393 16.69 8.28 15.36
CA SER A 393 17.02 9.68 15.53
C SER A 393 18.31 10.08 14.83
N PHE A 394 18.41 11.35 14.43
CA PHE A 394 19.60 11.86 13.76
C PHE A 394 19.88 13.33 14.10
N ALA A 395 21.14 13.73 13.92
CA ALA A 395 21.57 15.14 13.96
C ALA A 395 21.68 15.74 12.55
N ASP A 396 21.31 17.02 12.42
CA ASP A 396 21.52 17.80 11.18
C ASP A 396 22.85 18.57 11.15
N ASP A 397 23.04 19.40 10.13
CA ASP A 397 24.28 20.15 9.86
C ASP A 397 24.65 21.20 10.92
N ILE A 398 23.71 21.56 11.81
CA ILE A 398 23.95 22.50 12.91
C ILE A 398 23.72 21.87 14.29
N GLY A 399 23.59 20.53 14.34
CA GLY A 399 23.45 19.78 15.58
C GLY A 399 22.04 19.72 16.16
N ARG A 400 21.00 20.13 15.42
CA ARG A 400 19.61 19.90 15.86
C ARG A 400 19.31 18.41 15.73
N THR A 401 18.70 17.84 16.75
CA THR A 401 18.33 16.43 16.77
C THR A 401 16.86 16.25 16.41
N TRP A 402 16.62 15.23 15.60
CA TRP A 402 15.32 14.90 15.04
C TRP A 402 15.04 13.42 15.25
N GLU A 403 13.76 13.05 15.30
CA GLU A 403 13.31 11.67 15.29
C GLU A 403 12.32 11.43 14.15
N TRP A 404 12.36 10.23 13.59
CA TRP A 404 11.43 9.80 12.56
C TRP A 404 10.14 9.25 13.18
N LYS A 405 8.99 9.59 12.59
CA LYS A 405 7.72 8.94 12.91
C LYS A 405 7.39 7.74 12.02
N PHE A 406 8.15 7.57 10.93
CA PHE A 406 8.01 6.50 9.95
C PHE A 406 9.37 5.91 9.62
N VAL A 407 9.44 4.62 9.26
CA VAL A 407 10.71 3.92 9.01
C VAL A 407 11.49 4.61 7.89
N PRO A 408 12.67 5.20 8.15
CA PRO A 408 13.48 5.79 7.09
C PRO A 408 14.13 4.70 6.25
N LYS A 409 14.27 4.93 4.93
CA LYS A 409 14.85 3.95 4.00
C LYS A 409 16.30 3.62 4.35
N ASP A 410 17.04 4.58 4.87
CA ASP A 410 18.45 4.40 5.24
C ASP A 410 18.67 3.59 6.53
N MET A 411 17.62 3.38 7.35
CA MET A 411 17.70 2.56 8.55
C MET A 411 18.14 1.13 8.20
N PRO A 412 19.09 0.52 8.93
CA PRO A 412 19.46 -0.87 8.74
C PRO A 412 18.23 -1.80 8.79
N PHE A 413 18.11 -2.69 7.82
CA PHE A 413 17.00 -3.64 7.68
C PHE A 413 15.62 -3.01 7.37
N SER A 414 15.54 -1.73 6.99
CA SER A 414 14.27 -1.09 6.61
C SER A 414 13.56 -1.85 5.48
N GLU A 415 14.33 -2.36 4.51
CA GLU A 415 13.81 -3.14 3.40
C GLU A 415 13.23 -4.50 3.84
N TRP A 416 13.71 -5.05 4.96
CA TRP A 416 13.18 -6.29 5.55
C TRP A 416 11.86 -6.02 6.24
N SER A 417 11.74 -4.88 6.94
CA SER A 417 10.50 -4.44 7.56
C SER A 417 9.38 -4.27 6.52
N MET A 418 9.69 -3.62 5.40
CA MET A 418 8.72 -3.45 4.30
C MET A 418 8.32 -4.80 3.70
N HIS A 419 9.30 -5.65 3.37
CA HIS A 419 9.00 -6.98 2.82
C HIS A 419 8.20 -7.84 3.81
N HIS A 420 8.54 -7.81 5.09
CA HIS A 420 7.82 -8.57 6.11
C HIS A 420 6.40 -8.07 6.32
N SER A 421 6.21 -6.74 6.37
CA SER A 421 4.88 -6.12 6.47
C SER A 421 3.98 -6.60 5.33
N LEU A 422 4.44 -6.54 4.08
CA LEU A 422 3.67 -7.02 2.93
C LEU A 422 3.40 -8.52 2.98
N ARG A 423 4.37 -9.31 3.45
CA ARG A 423 4.16 -10.75 3.65
C ARG A 423 3.04 -11.02 4.66
N LEU A 424 2.98 -10.27 5.77
CA LEU A 424 1.91 -10.43 6.76
C LEU A 424 0.53 -10.16 6.13
N ARG A 425 0.40 -9.10 5.32
CA ARG A 425 -0.85 -8.79 4.58
C ARG A 425 -1.29 -9.93 3.67
N LEU A 426 -0.33 -10.53 2.96
CA LEU A 426 -0.61 -11.60 2.01
C LEU A 426 -0.89 -12.95 2.70
N ASN A 427 -0.24 -13.21 3.83
CA ASN A 427 -0.39 -14.48 4.57
C ASN A 427 -1.83 -14.74 5.04
N GLU A 428 -2.62 -13.69 5.28
CA GLU A 428 -4.06 -13.81 5.61
C GLU A 428 -4.83 -14.60 4.55
N TYR A 429 -4.38 -14.54 3.29
CA TYR A 429 -5.02 -15.14 2.13
C TYR A 429 -4.17 -16.24 1.46
N GLU A 430 -3.15 -16.77 2.15
CA GLU A 430 -2.13 -17.67 1.58
C GLU A 430 -2.75 -18.85 0.82
N LYS A 431 -3.81 -19.47 1.38
CA LYS A 431 -4.53 -20.60 0.76
C LYS A 431 -5.00 -20.32 -0.67
N VAL A 432 -5.31 -19.07 -0.98
CA VAL A 432 -5.88 -18.63 -2.27
C VAL A 432 -4.78 -18.16 -3.22
N ILE A 433 -3.75 -17.50 -2.69
CA ILE A 433 -2.76 -16.77 -3.49
C ILE A 433 -1.47 -17.55 -3.70
N GLU A 434 -1.29 -18.70 -3.05
CA GLU A 434 -0.09 -19.53 -3.16
C GLU A 434 0.21 -19.88 -4.63
N GLY A 435 1.43 -19.58 -5.08
CA GLY A 435 1.87 -19.77 -6.46
C GLY A 435 1.23 -18.83 -7.49
N LYS A 436 0.44 -17.84 -7.04
CA LYS A 436 -0.20 -16.79 -7.87
C LYS A 436 0.38 -15.40 -7.63
N ILE A 437 0.93 -15.16 -6.44
CA ILE A 437 1.53 -13.88 -6.06
C ILE A 437 2.94 -14.14 -5.53
N PHE A 438 3.92 -13.43 -6.09
CA PHE A 438 5.31 -13.47 -5.68
C PHE A 438 5.72 -12.11 -5.13
N LEU A 439 6.24 -12.07 -3.92
CA LEU A 439 6.64 -10.84 -3.23
C LEU A 439 8.17 -10.73 -3.18
N LYS A 440 8.74 -9.56 -3.49
CA LYS A 440 10.16 -9.24 -3.27
C LYS A 440 10.31 -7.75 -2.90
N GLY A 441 10.82 -7.46 -1.71
CA GLY A 441 10.95 -6.08 -1.23
C GLY A 441 9.57 -5.40 -1.14
N ASP A 442 9.43 -4.26 -1.82
CA ASP A 442 8.21 -3.44 -1.97
C ASP A 442 7.38 -3.78 -3.22
N LYS A 443 7.72 -4.88 -3.92
CA LYS A 443 7.16 -5.23 -5.23
C LYS A 443 6.48 -6.60 -5.20
N LEU A 444 5.40 -6.72 -5.95
CA LEU A 444 4.66 -7.96 -6.14
C LEU A 444 4.55 -8.27 -7.63
N LEU A 445 4.73 -9.53 -7.98
CA LEU A 445 4.35 -10.08 -9.28
C LEU A 445 3.13 -10.97 -9.08
N VAL A 446 2.04 -10.60 -9.74
CA VAL A 446 0.83 -11.40 -9.83
C VAL A 446 0.83 -12.13 -11.17
N VAL A 447 0.53 -13.43 -11.15
CA VAL A 447 0.50 -14.27 -12.33
C VAL A 447 -0.88 -14.88 -12.55
N GLY A 448 -1.32 -14.95 -13.80
CA GLY A 448 -2.53 -15.66 -14.20
C GLY A 448 -2.29 -16.45 -15.47
N LYS A 449 -2.91 -17.63 -15.58
CA LYS A 449 -2.82 -18.48 -16.80
C LYS A 449 -3.42 -17.79 -18.03
N ASN A 450 -4.37 -16.90 -17.80
CA ASN A 450 -5.03 -16.08 -18.82
C ASN A 450 -5.33 -14.69 -18.23
N TRP A 451 -5.82 -13.80 -19.10
CA TRP A 451 -6.12 -12.40 -18.76
C TRP A 451 -7.11 -12.29 -17.59
N GLY A 452 -8.17 -13.12 -17.56
CA GLY A 452 -9.20 -13.06 -16.53
C GLY A 452 -8.69 -13.47 -15.16
N MET A 453 -7.90 -14.55 -15.08
CA MET A 453 -7.26 -14.98 -13.84
C MET A 453 -6.27 -13.93 -13.32
N CYS A 454 -5.47 -13.33 -14.22
CA CYS A 454 -4.55 -12.27 -13.84
C CYS A 454 -5.31 -11.07 -13.25
N ARG A 455 -6.43 -10.67 -13.86
CA ARG A 455 -7.32 -9.62 -13.33
C ARG A 455 -7.79 -9.94 -11.91
N ASN A 456 -8.26 -11.16 -11.67
CA ASN A 456 -8.78 -11.59 -10.36
C ASN A 456 -7.71 -11.58 -9.28
N TYR A 457 -6.57 -12.23 -9.52
CA TYR A 457 -5.48 -12.20 -8.54
C TYR A 457 -4.89 -10.80 -8.35
N SER A 458 -4.96 -9.94 -9.37
CA SER A 458 -4.54 -8.53 -9.22
C SER A 458 -5.50 -7.76 -8.32
N THR A 459 -6.80 -7.99 -8.44
CA THR A 459 -7.81 -7.44 -7.51
C THR A 459 -7.61 -7.96 -6.09
N ILE A 460 -7.35 -9.25 -5.93
CA ILE A 460 -7.05 -9.85 -4.61
C ILE A 460 -5.80 -9.22 -4.01
N ALA A 461 -4.72 -9.11 -4.79
CA ALA A 461 -3.47 -8.50 -4.34
C ALA A 461 -3.69 -7.05 -3.91
N TYR A 462 -4.39 -6.26 -4.74
CA TYR A 462 -4.71 -4.87 -4.43
C TYR A 462 -5.52 -4.78 -3.14
N PHE A 463 -6.61 -5.56 -3.03
CA PHE A 463 -7.46 -5.60 -1.85
C PHE A 463 -6.66 -5.96 -0.58
N ALA A 464 -5.91 -7.06 -0.60
CA ALA A 464 -5.12 -7.52 0.54
C ALA A 464 -4.11 -6.46 1.02
N LEU A 465 -3.55 -5.68 0.09
CA LEU A 465 -2.59 -4.64 0.42
C LEU A 465 -3.25 -3.38 0.97
N THR A 466 -4.38 -2.95 0.41
CA THR A 466 -5.01 -1.66 0.72
C THR A 466 -6.16 -1.73 1.73
N THR A 467 -6.61 -2.93 2.10
CA THR A 467 -7.63 -3.15 3.15
C THR A 467 -7.04 -2.97 4.56
N ARG A 468 -7.80 -3.25 5.62
CA ARG A 468 -7.38 -3.13 7.03
C ARG A 468 -6.09 -3.91 7.35
N PRO A 469 -5.08 -3.31 8.03
CA PRO A 469 -4.97 -1.90 8.38
C PRO A 469 -4.72 -1.03 7.14
N TRP A 470 -5.44 0.09 7.04
CA TRP A 470 -5.54 0.92 5.81
C TRP A 470 -4.31 1.76 5.48
N ARG A 471 -3.14 1.38 6.00
CA ARG A 471 -1.91 2.19 5.99
C ARG A 471 -1.07 2.00 4.73
N LEU A 472 -1.37 1.03 3.87
CA LEU A 472 -0.60 0.80 2.65
C LEU A 472 -1.41 1.21 1.41
N GLU A 473 -0.68 1.57 0.36
CA GLU A 473 -1.23 1.94 -0.94
C GLU A 473 -0.43 1.28 -2.06
N VAL A 474 -1.13 0.86 -3.10
CA VAL A 474 -0.50 0.46 -4.36
C VAL A 474 -0.26 1.72 -5.17
N ASP A 475 0.98 1.96 -5.56
CA ASP A 475 1.34 3.05 -6.47
C ASP A 475 0.97 2.64 -7.89
N VAL A 476 -0.25 3.00 -8.32
CA VAL A 476 -0.76 2.64 -9.64
C VAL A 476 0.06 3.25 -10.78
N TRP A 477 0.74 4.37 -10.55
CA TRP A 477 1.64 5.01 -11.53
C TRP A 477 2.93 4.23 -11.73
N LYS A 478 3.37 3.52 -10.69
CA LYS A 478 4.54 2.64 -10.72
C LYS A 478 4.19 1.14 -10.81
N SER A 479 2.95 0.83 -11.15
CA SER A 479 2.44 -0.54 -11.30
C SER A 479 1.90 -0.78 -12.71
N PHE A 480 2.03 -2.02 -13.19
CA PHE A 480 1.54 -2.49 -14.48
C PHE A 480 0.58 -3.65 -14.27
N PHE A 481 -0.47 -3.72 -15.09
CA PHE A 481 -1.60 -4.60 -14.86
C PHE A 481 -1.96 -5.35 -16.15
N GLY A 482 -2.05 -6.68 -16.08
CA GLY A 482 -2.51 -7.49 -17.21
C GLY A 482 -1.61 -7.44 -18.44
N VAL A 483 -0.30 -7.34 -18.26
CA VAL A 483 0.70 -7.28 -19.34
C VAL A 483 1.24 -8.67 -19.70
N LYS A 484 1.89 -8.78 -20.87
CA LYS A 484 2.57 -10.00 -21.32
C LYS A 484 4.02 -10.06 -20.84
N LEU A 485 4.65 -11.24 -20.94
CA LEU A 485 6.05 -11.42 -20.53
C LEU A 485 7.00 -10.46 -21.26
N ASP A 486 6.84 -10.30 -22.58
CA ASP A 486 7.68 -9.41 -23.40
C ASP A 486 7.65 -7.97 -22.88
N PHE A 487 6.52 -7.50 -22.33
CA PHE A 487 6.46 -6.18 -21.70
C PHE A 487 7.39 -6.10 -20.48
N LEU A 488 7.32 -7.10 -19.59
CA LEU A 488 8.16 -7.16 -18.40
C LEU A 488 9.66 -7.28 -18.73
N GLU A 489 10.00 -8.03 -19.78
CA GLU A 489 11.39 -8.18 -20.23
C GLU A 489 11.97 -6.90 -20.82
N ASN A 490 11.11 -6.02 -21.35
CA ASN A 490 11.50 -4.74 -21.92
C ASN A 490 11.46 -3.59 -20.89
N LEU A 491 11.09 -3.84 -19.64
CA LEU A 491 11.18 -2.83 -18.58
C LEU A 491 12.65 -2.52 -18.27
N ASP A 492 12.97 -1.24 -18.12
CA ASP A 492 14.27 -0.78 -17.61
C ASP A 492 14.57 -1.41 -16.24
N GLU A 493 15.85 -1.75 -15.98
CA GLU A 493 16.29 -2.39 -14.74
C GLU A 493 15.85 -1.64 -13.48
N ARG A 494 15.74 -0.31 -13.55
CA ARG A 494 15.28 0.56 -12.45
C ARG A 494 13.84 0.32 -12.01
N TRP A 495 13.01 -0.35 -12.82
CA TRP A 495 11.69 -0.81 -12.38
C TRP A 495 11.79 -1.99 -11.41
N TRP A 496 12.85 -2.78 -11.52
CA TRP A 496 13.11 -3.97 -10.70
C TRP A 496 13.93 -3.66 -9.43
N GLU A 497 14.68 -2.55 -9.42
CA GLU A 497 15.35 -1.96 -8.23
C GLU A 497 14.36 -1.35 -7.22
#